data_AF-A0A2N6BKB1-F1
#
_entry.id   AF-A0A2N6BKB1-F1
#
_cell.length_a   1.000
_cell.length_b   1.000
_cell.length_c   1.000
_cell.angle_alpha   90.00
_cell.angle_beta   90.00
_cell.angle_gamma   90.00
#
_symmetry.space_group_name_H-M   'P 1'
#
loop_
_entity.id
_entity.type
_entity.pdbx_description
1 polymer ?
#
loop_
_entity_poly.entity_id
_entity_poly.type
_entity_poly.pdbx_seq_one_letter_code
_entity_poly.pdbx_strand_id
1 'polypeptide(L)'
;MNFNTQELGDKIIEFLTTYGMNALGAIIILILGIFFSRLAKKMTKRVMDKAKMDPALTGFVSNLIKYAILAFAVVASLAKFGIQTTSFVAILGAAGLAVGLALQGSLSNFAAGVLILIFRPFTLGDFVTAGGNSGTVEEIGIFSTKIVTPDNKLIIIPNSQVTDNPIVNVTAKPKRRVDLIASISYGDDMGKATEVLEAMLAKNSYVLDDPAPVVRVVELADSSVNLVVRPWVNTDDYWEAYFSLTRAIKEELEGAGLSIPFPQRDVHLFNEKE
;
A
#
# COMPACT_ATOMS: atom_id res chain seq x y z
N MET A 1 72.04 -45.46 12.25
CA MET A 1 70.82 -44.64 12.10
C MET A 1 70.88 -44.03 10.70
N ASN A 2 70.58 -44.83 9.67
CA ASN A 2 70.65 -44.40 8.28
C ASN A 2 69.40 -43.57 8.00
N PHE A 3 69.51 -42.24 8.10
CA PHE A 3 68.48 -41.35 7.58
C PHE A 3 68.46 -41.55 6.07
N ASN A 4 67.43 -42.25 5.59
CA ASN A 4 67.20 -42.54 4.18
C ASN A 4 66.90 -41.21 3.47
N THR A 5 67.93 -40.62 2.87
CA THR A 5 67.86 -39.30 2.20
C THR A 5 66.88 -39.29 1.03
N GLN A 6 66.55 -40.46 0.47
CA GLN A 6 65.49 -40.63 -0.53
C GLN A 6 64.09 -40.48 0.07
N GLU A 7 63.77 -41.11 1.22
CA GLU A 7 62.46 -40.96 1.88
C GLU A 7 62.20 -39.53 2.37
N LEU A 8 63.27 -38.82 2.79
CA LEU A 8 63.16 -37.41 3.17
C LEU A 8 62.91 -36.52 1.93
N GLY A 9 63.56 -36.81 0.81
CA GLY A 9 63.34 -36.12 -0.47
C GLY A 9 61.91 -36.32 -1.01
N ASP A 10 61.41 -37.56 -0.99
CA ASP A 10 60.07 -37.88 -1.49
C ASP A 10 58.98 -37.24 -0.63
N LYS A 11 59.12 -37.24 0.71
CA LYS A 11 58.20 -36.52 1.62
C LYS A 11 58.24 -35.00 1.43
N ILE A 12 59.41 -34.43 1.15
CA ILE A 12 59.56 -32.99 0.87
C ILE A 12 58.89 -32.65 -0.47
N ILE A 13 59.05 -33.48 -1.49
CA ILE A 13 58.42 -33.29 -2.81
C ILE A 13 56.91 -33.46 -2.72
N GLU A 14 56.40 -34.46 -2.00
CA GLU A 14 54.97 -34.68 -1.79
C GLU A 14 54.32 -33.54 -0.98
N PHE A 15 55.02 -33.04 0.04
CA PHE A 15 54.59 -31.87 0.81
C PHE A 15 54.60 -30.60 -0.05
N LEU A 16 55.68 -30.35 -0.81
CA LEU A 16 55.78 -29.18 -1.69
C LEU A 16 54.76 -29.21 -2.83
N THR A 17 54.48 -30.38 -3.41
CA THR A 17 53.51 -30.52 -4.51
C THR A 17 52.09 -30.39 -4.01
N THR A 18 51.72 -31.04 -2.90
CA THR A 18 50.35 -31.00 -2.37
C THR A 18 50.01 -29.63 -1.77
N TYR A 19 50.86 -29.11 -0.88
CA TYR A 19 50.61 -27.80 -0.26
C TYR A 19 50.88 -26.65 -1.24
N GLY A 20 51.84 -26.79 -2.16
CA GLY A 20 52.11 -25.81 -3.20
C GLY A 20 50.97 -25.71 -4.22
N MET A 21 50.39 -26.82 -4.67
CA MET A 21 49.23 -26.81 -5.58
C MET A 21 47.99 -26.19 -4.92
N ASN A 22 47.76 -26.50 -3.64
CA ASN A 22 46.67 -25.91 -2.86
C ASN A 22 46.87 -24.41 -2.62
N ALA A 23 48.10 -23.97 -2.33
CA ALA A 23 48.43 -22.57 -2.18
C ALA A 23 48.28 -21.80 -3.50
N LEU A 24 48.73 -22.36 -4.63
CA LEU A 24 48.52 -21.78 -5.96
C LEU A 24 47.03 -21.66 -6.28
N GLY A 25 46.25 -22.71 -6.03
CA GLY A 25 44.80 -22.70 -6.22
C GLY A 25 44.10 -21.63 -5.37
N ALA A 26 44.48 -21.50 -4.09
CA ALA A 26 43.98 -20.47 -3.17
C ALA A 26 44.29 -19.05 -3.68
N ILE A 27 45.53 -18.81 -4.10
CA ILE A 27 45.98 -17.52 -4.66
C ILE A 27 45.19 -17.19 -5.93
N ILE A 28 45.02 -18.15 -6.84
CA ILE A 28 44.24 -17.96 -8.07
C ILE A 28 42.80 -17.57 -7.73
N ILE A 29 42.15 -18.28 -6.81
CA ILE A 29 40.78 -17.97 -6.36
C ILE A 29 40.70 -16.55 -5.79
N LEU A 30 41.67 -16.15 -4.96
CA LEU A 30 41.70 -14.84 -4.34
C LEU A 30 41.91 -13.72 -5.39
N ILE A 31 42.82 -13.93 -6.34
CA ILE A 31 43.07 -13.00 -7.46
C ILE A 31 41.79 -12.84 -8.29
N LEU A 32 41.13 -13.94 -8.66
CA LEU A 32 39.87 -13.92 -9.38
C LEU A 32 38.77 -13.21 -8.57
N GLY A 33 38.67 -13.48 -7.27
CA GLY A 33 37.71 -12.80 -6.39
C GLY A 33 37.94 -11.29 -6.30
N ILE A 34 39.19 -10.85 -6.19
CA ILE A 34 39.54 -9.41 -6.21
C ILE A 34 39.23 -8.80 -7.57
N PHE A 35 39.52 -9.50 -8.66
CA PHE A 35 39.21 -9.06 -10.02
C PHE A 35 37.69 -8.90 -10.23
N PHE A 36 36.91 -9.95 -9.93
CA PHE A 36 35.46 -9.92 -10.08
C PHE A 36 34.78 -8.94 -9.13
N SER A 37 35.25 -8.79 -7.89
CA SER A 37 34.68 -7.80 -6.95
C SER A 37 34.92 -6.36 -7.42
N ARG A 38 36.08 -6.05 -8.01
CA ARG A 38 36.37 -4.75 -8.62
C ARG A 38 35.53 -4.52 -9.88
N LEU A 39 35.38 -5.55 -10.72
CA LEU A 39 34.56 -5.48 -11.92
C LEU A 39 33.09 -5.23 -11.56
N ALA A 40 32.52 -6.02 -10.64
CA ALA A 40 31.16 -5.86 -10.15
C ALA A 40 30.94 -4.48 -9.55
N LYS A 41 31.83 -4.00 -8.68
CA LYS A 41 31.78 -2.63 -8.12
C LYS A 41 31.72 -1.57 -9.22
N LYS A 42 32.56 -1.69 -10.25
CA LYS A 42 32.61 -0.73 -11.37
C LYS A 42 31.33 -0.79 -12.22
N MET A 43 30.79 -1.99 -12.45
CA MET A 43 29.53 -2.18 -13.17
C MET A 43 28.35 -1.60 -12.40
N THR A 44 28.20 -1.94 -11.12
CA THR A 44 27.15 -1.39 -10.25
C THR A 44 27.21 0.13 -10.23
N LYS A 45 28.40 0.71 -9.99
CA LYS A 45 28.57 2.16 -9.99
C LYS A 45 28.14 2.80 -11.32
N ARG A 46 28.57 2.25 -12.45
CA ARG A 46 28.17 2.74 -13.78
C ARG A 46 26.66 2.69 -14.01
N VAL A 47 26.00 1.61 -13.59
CA VAL A 47 24.55 1.44 -13.76
C VAL A 47 23.80 2.47 -12.90
N MET A 48 24.19 2.64 -11.64
CA MET A 48 23.54 3.57 -10.71
C MET A 48 23.83 5.04 -11.07
N ASP A 49 25.06 5.37 -11.48
CA ASP A 49 25.43 6.71 -11.97
C ASP A 49 24.61 7.06 -13.23
N LYS A 50 24.42 6.09 -14.15
CA LYS A 50 23.56 6.27 -15.35
C LYS A 50 22.09 6.47 -14.98
N ALA A 51 21.63 5.83 -13.91
CA ALA A 51 20.30 6.03 -13.35
C ALA A 51 20.17 7.32 -12.50
N LYS A 52 21.23 8.15 -12.43
CA LYS A 52 21.27 9.40 -11.65
C LYS A 52 20.92 9.22 -10.17
N MET A 53 21.31 8.08 -9.61
CA MET A 53 21.11 7.80 -8.18
C MET A 53 22.05 8.65 -7.32
N ASP A 54 21.66 8.85 -6.06
CA ASP A 54 22.47 9.58 -5.09
C ASP A 54 23.91 8.97 -4.96
N PRO A 55 24.97 9.79 -4.94
CA PRO A 55 26.35 9.30 -4.85
C PRO A 55 26.64 8.48 -3.59
N ALA A 56 26.03 8.82 -2.45
CA ALA A 56 26.23 8.08 -1.20
C ALA A 56 25.58 6.70 -1.29
N LEU A 57 24.35 6.61 -1.82
CA LEU A 57 23.67 5.33 -2.06
C LEU A 57 24.46 4.46 -3.05
N THR A 58 24.96 5.06 -4.13
CA THR A 58 25.79 4.37 -5.12
C THR A 58 27.08 3.82 -4.49
N GLY A 59 27.74 4.62 -3.65
CA GLY A 59 28.93 4.21 -2.91
C GLY A 59 28.65 3.04 -1.96
N PHE A 60 27.54 3.10 -1.22
CA PHE A 60 27.11 2.07 -0.28
C PHE A 60 26.85 0.73 -0.98
N VAL A 61 25.96 0.69 -1.97
CA VAL A 61 25.58 -0.55 -2.67
C VAL A 61 26.77 -1.17 -3.40
N SER A 62 27.58 -0.35 -4.08
CA SER A 62 28.74 -0.83 -4.83
C SER A 62 29.83 -1.41 -3.90
N ASN A 63 29.98 -0.86 -2.69
CA ASN A 63 30.90 -1.41 -1.69
C ASN A 63 30.34 -2.69 -1.04
N LEU A 64 29.03 -2.75 -0.78
CA LEU A 64 28.38 -3.94 -0.24
C LEU A 64 28.58 -5.15 -1.15
N ILE A 65 28.34 -4.99 -2.47
CA ILE A 65 28.57 -6.04 -3.47
C ILE A 65 30.05 -6.47 -3.51
N LYS A 66 30.98 -5.49 -3.47
CA LYS A 66 32.42 -5.78 -3.46
C LYS A 66 32.79 -6.67 -2.27
N TYR A 67 32.35 -6.30 -1.07
CA TYR A 67 32.69 -7.04 0.14
C TYR A 67 32.00 -8.40 0.23
N ALA A 68 30.77 -8.52 -0.28
CA ALA A 68 30.10 -9.82 -0.40
C ALA A 68 30.91 -10.79 -1.28
N ILE A 69 31.31 -10.37 -2.50
CA ILE A 69 32.12 -11.20 -3.40
C ILE A 69 33.47 -11.56 -2.78
N LEU A 70 34.12 -10.59 -2.12
CA LEU A 70 35.41 -10.83 -1.46
C LEU A 70 35.27 -11.83 -0.31
N ALA A 71 34.21 -11.76 0.50
CA ALA A 71 33.97 -12.71 1.58
C ALA A 71 33.85 -14.14 1.04
N PHE A 72 33.08 -14.35 -0.04
CA PHE A 72 32.99 -15.66 -0.69
C PHE A 72 34.33 -16.14 -1.24
N ALA A 73 35.11 -15.25 -1.87
CA ALA A 73 36.42 -15.60 -2.41
C ALA A 73 37.42 -16.02 -1.30
N VAL A 74 37.39 -15.34 -0.14
CA VAL A 74 38.21 -15.70 1.02
C VAL A 74 37.82 -17.08 1.55
N VAL A 75 36.52 -17.35 1.74
CA VAL A 75 36.05 -18.66 2.20
C VAL A 75 36.42 -19.76 1.21
N ALA A 76 36.23 -19.53 -0.09
CA ALA A 76 36.60 -20.49 -1.13
C ALA A 76 38.12 -20.75 -1.19
N SER A 77 38.94 -19.72 -0.93
CA SER A 77 40.40 -19.85 -0.84
C SER A 77 40.81 -20.68 0.38
N LEU A 78 40.16 -20.50 1.54
CA LEU A 78 40.46 -21.27 2.76
C LEU A 78 40.13 -22.76 2.59
N ALA A 79 39.11 -23.10 1.81
CA ALA A 79 38.75 -24.48 1.50
C ALA A 79 39.91 -25.27 0.83
N LYS A 80 40.78 -24.59 0.07
CA LYS A 80 41.95 -25.23 -0.56
C LYS A 80 43.01 -25.67 0.44
N PHE A 81 43.07 -25.07 1.62
CA PHE A 81 43.97 -25.48 2.70
C PHE A 81 43.39 -26.60 3.58
N GLY A 82 42.26 -27.21 3.18
CA GLY A 82 41.59 -28.24 3.98
C GLY A 82 40.90 -27.68 5.24
N ILE A 83 40.78 -26.35 5.35
CA ILE A 83 40.06 -25.71 6.45
C ILE A 83 38.57 -25.98 6.27
N GLN A 84 37.92 -26.44 7.34
CA GLN A 84 36.49 -26.68 7.33
C GLN A 84 35.73 -25.35 7.22
N THR A 85 35.21 -25.05 6.03
CA THR A 85 34.52 -23.79 5.74
C THR A 85 33.10 -23.72 6.28
N THR A 86 32.56 -24.84 6.78
CA THR A 86 31.19 -24.96 7.32
C THR A 86 30.92 -23.89 8.39
N SER A 87 31.86 -23.65 9.31
CA SER A 87 31.70 -22.65 10.37
C SER A 87 31.62 -21.22 9.81
N PHE A 88 32.41 -20.90 8.78
CA PHE A 88 32.34 -19.60 8.12
C PHE A 88 31.04 -19.41 7.35
N VAL A 89 30.58 -20.44 6.65
CA VAL A 89 29.30 -20.44 5.95
C VAL A 89 28.14 -20.27 6.94
N ALA A 90 28.20 -20.92 8.11
CA ALA A 90 27.20 -20.76 9.17
C ALA A 90 27.14 -19.31 9.68
N ILE A 91 28.29 -18.68 9.95
CA ILE A 91 28.35 -17.28 10.39
C ILE A 91 27.81 -16.34 9.30
N LEU A 92 28.22 -16.52 8.05
CA LEU A 92 27.74 -15.70 6.93
C LEU A 92 26.23 -15.89 6.70
N GLY A 93 25.73 -17.12 6.85
CA GLY A 93 24.30 -17.43 6.78
C GLY A 93 23.51 -16.75 7.90
N ALA A 94 24.01 -16.82 9.15
CA ALA A 94 23.39 -16.15 10.28
C ALA A 94 23.39 -14.62 10.13
N ALA A 95 24.50 -14.04 9.67
CA ALA A 95 24.59 -12.61 9.38
C ALA A 95 23.63 -12.20 8.26
N GLY A 96 23.53 -13.01 7.20
CA GLY A 96 22.58 -12.80 6.10
C GLY A 96 21.13 -12.85 6.55
N LEU A 97 20.77 -13.83 7.40
CA LEU A 97 19.44 -13.93 7.99
C LEU A 97 19.13 -12.70 8.86
N ALA A 98 20.06 -12.27 9.72
CA ALA A 98 19.88 -11.08 10.55
C ALA A 98 19.64 -9.82 9.71
N VAL A 99 20.42 -9.62 8.65
CA VAL A 99 20.22 -8.50 7.70
C VAL A 99 18.88 -8.64 6.96
N GLY A 100 18.50 -9.86 6.54
CA GLY A 100 17.23 -10.12 5.86
C GLY A 100 16.02 -9.80 6.73
N LEU A 101 16.05 -10.23 8.00
CA LEU A 101 15.01 -9.92 8.98
C LEU A 101 14.95 -8.41 9.27
N ALA A 102 16.11 -7.74 9.35
CA ALA A 102 16.17 -6.28 9.51
C ALA A 102 15.54 -5.52 8.31
N LEU A 103 15.63 -6.09 7.11
CA LEU A 103 15.09 -5.49 5.88
C LEU A 103 13.69 -6.00 5.50
N GLN A 104 13.10 -6.90 6.29
CA GLN A 104 11.82 -7.54 5.99
C GLN A 104 10.71 -6.52 5.73
N GLY A 105 10.64 -5.45 6.54
CA GLY A 105 9.64 -4.39 6.39
C GLY A 105 9.79 -3.62 5.07
N SER A 106 11.01 -3.25 4.69
CA SER A 106 11.28 -2.55 3.41
C SER A 106 10.98 -3.44 2.21
N LEU A 107 11.30 -4.73 2.29
CA LEU A 107 11.02 -5.69 1.21
C LEU A 107 9.51 -5.95 1.04
N SER A 108 8.76 -5.98 2.15
CA SER A 108 7.29 -6.04 2.12
C SER A 108 6.69 -4.84 1.39
N ASN A 109 7.14 -3.62 1.71
CA ASN A 109 6.70 -2.40 1.03
C ASN A 109 7.03 -2.39 -0.46
N PHE A 110 8.23 -2.84 -0.82
CA PHE A 110 8.63 -3.00 -2.22
C PHE A 110 7.69 -3.95 -2.98
N ALA A 111 7.45 -5.14 -2.41
CA ALA A 111 6.57 -6.13 -3.03
C ALA A 111 5.14 -5.61 -3.19
N ALA A 112 4.59 -4.96 -2.15
CA ALA A 112 3.28 -4.32 -2.22
C ALA A 112 3.20 -3.23 -3.30
N GLY A 113 4.25 -2.39 -3.41
CA GLY A 113 4.34 -1.38 -4.47
C GLY A 113 4.32 -1.98 -5.87
N VAL A 114 5.08 -3.06 -6.10
CA VAL A 114 5.08 -3.79 -7.37
C VAL A 114 3.68 -4.38 -7.67
N LEU A 115 3.00 -4.94 -6.67
CA LEU A 115 1.65 -5.49 -6.85
C LEU A 115 0.62 -4.41 -7.20
N ILE A 116 0.69 -3.23 -6.56
CA ILE A 116 -0.15 -2.07 -6.90
C ILE A 116 0.07 -1.68 -8.37
N LEU A 117 1.31 -1.60 -8.83
CA LEU A 117 1.62 -1.19 -10.21
C LEU A 117 1.17 -2.21 -11.26
N ILE A 118 1.24 -3.51 -10.93
CA ILE A 118 0.83 -4.60 -11.83
C ILE A 118 -0.68 -4.71 -11.91
N PHE A 119 -1.36 -4.82 -10.76
CA PHE A 119 -2.80 -5.09 -10.71
C PHE A 119 -3.66 -3.83 -10.78
N ARG A 120 -3.07 -2.66 -10.49
CA ARG A 120 -3.73 -1.34 -10.53
C ARG A 120 -5.12 -1.34 -9.86
N PRO A 121 -5.22 -1.69 -8.57
CA PRO A 121 -6.48 -1.55 -7.83
C PRO A 121 -6.96 -0.09 -7.78
N PHE A 122 -6.03 0.86 -7.96
CA PHE A 122 -6.25 2.28 -8.16
C PHE A 122 -5.13 2.88 -9.01
N THR A 123 -5.37 4.06 -9.57
CA THR A 123 -4.42 4.84 -10.36
C THR A 123 -4.23 6.26 -9.81
N LEU A 124 -3.24 6.98 -10.36
CA LEU A 124 -3.05 8.40 -10.06
C LEU A 124 -4.34 9.18 -10.37
N GLY A 125 -4.75 10.04 -9.45
CA GLY A 125 -6.01 10.81 -9.55
C GLY A 125 -7.23 10.11 -8.96
N ASP A 126 -7.15 8.83 -8.59
CA ASP A 126 -8.29 8.17 -7.95
C ASP A 126 -8.49 8.65 -6.52
N PHE A 127 -9.74 8.83 -6.09
CA PHE A 127 -10.08 9.02 -4.69
C PHE A 127 -10.26 7.65 -4.03
N VAL A 128 -9.42 7.34 -3.05
CA VAL A 128 -9.39 6.02 -2.41
C VAL A 128 -9.46 6.13 -0.89
N THR A 129 -10.01 5.10 -0.25
CA THR A 129 -9.82 4.81 1.17
C THR A 129 -8.94 3.57 1.29
N ALA A 130 -7.71 3.77 1.77
CA ALA A 130 -6.71 2.71 1.94
C ALA A 130 -5.79 3.00 3.13
N GLY A 131 -5.30 1.95 3.79
CA GLY A 131 -4.42 2.09 4.97
C GLY A 131 -5.02 2.93 6.09
N GLY A 132 -6.35 2.96 6.22
CA GLY A 132 -7.08 3.77 7.22
C GLY A 132 -7.23 5.25 6.87
N ASN A 133 -6.81 5.69 5.69
CA ASN A 133 -6.85 7.09 5.27
C ASN A 133 -7.65 7.23 3.97
N SER A 134 -8.26 8.41 3.74
CA SER A 134 -9.00 8.71 2.51
C SER A 134 -8.44 9.94 1.81
N GLY A 135 -8.27 9.87 0.49
CA GLY A 135 -7.74 10.97 -0.30
C GLY A 135 -7.53 10.62 -1.77
N THR A 136 -7.15 11.62 -2.56
CA THR A 136 -6.81 11.46 -3.97
C THR A 136 -5.36 10.99 -4.11
N VAL A 137 -5.12 9.95 -4.89
CA VAL A 137 -3.78 9.39 -5.11
C VAL A 137 -2.94 10.35 -5.95
N GLU A 138 -1.87 10.88 -5.36
CA GLU A 138 -0.97 11.84 -6.00
C GLU A 138 0.29 11.14 -6.56
N GLU A 139 0.80 10.12 -5.88
CA GLU A 139 2.00 9.39 -6.32
C GLU A 139 1.97 7.94 -5.83
N ILE A 140 2.40 7.00 -6.67
CA ILE A 140 2.65 5.60 -6.29
C ILE A 140 4.15 5.37 -6.39
N GLY A 141 4.83 5.45 -5.24
CA GLY A 141 6.26 5.21 -5.11
C GLY A 141 6.60 3.73 -4.91
N ILE A 142 7.89 3.42 -4.91
CA ILE A 142 8.40 2.05 -4.74
C ILE A 142 8.07 1.49 -3.35
N PHE A 143 8.15 2.32 -2.31
CA PHE A 143 7.93 1.89 -0.91
C PHE A 143 6.69 2.51 -0.27
N SER A 144 6.16 3.59 -0.82
CA SER A 144 5.02 4.31 -0.27
C SER A 144 4.13 4.88 -1.35
N THR A 145 2.85 5.04 -1.02
CA THR A 145 1.85 5.74 -1.82
C THR A 145 1.52 7.05 -1.12
N LYS A 146 1.42 8.12 -1.90
CA LYS A 146 1.03 9.45 -1.42
C LYS A 146 -0.40 9.73 -1.84
N ILE A 147 -1.21 10.14 -0.86
CA ILE A 147 -2.57 10.60 -1.10
C ILE A 147 -2.76 12.00 -0.51
N VAL A 148 -3.58 12.81 -1.15
CA VAL A 148 -3.93 14.16 -0.72
C VAL A 148 -5.38 14.17 -0.25
N THR A 149 -5.62 14.59 0.98
CA THR A 149 -6.97 14.69 1.55
C THR A 149 -7.78 15.84 0.91
N PRO A 150 -9.12 15.86 1.03
CA PRO A 150 -9.94 16.98 0.56
C PRO A 150 -9.57 18.34 1.18
N ASP A 151 -9.02 18.35 2.40
CA ASP A 151 -8.51 19.55 3.08
C ASP A 151 -7.02 19.83 2.80
N ASN A 152 -6.49 19.28 1.69
CA ASN A 152 -5.16 19.54 1.13
C ASN A 152 -3.98 19.14 2.05
N LYS A 153 -4.11 18.00 2.76
CA LYS A 153 -3.01 17.41 3.55
C LYS A 153 -2.41 16.24 2.78
N LEU A 154 -1.08 16.21 2.71
CA LEU A 154 -0.33 15.08 2.16
C LEU A 154 -0.18 13.96 3.20
N ILE A 155 -0.68 12.77 2.87
CA ILE A 155 -0.50 11.55 3.66
C ILE A 155 0.41 10.60 2.88
N ILE A 156 1.50 10.17 3.51
CA ILE A 156 2.46 9.22 2.93
C ILE A 156 2.27 7.88 3.65
N ILE A 157 1.78 6.88 2.92
CA ILE A 157 1.42 5.57 3.48
C ILE A 157 2.40 4.51 2.95
N PRO A 158 3.03 3.70 3.81
CA PRO A 158 3.81 2.54 3.38
C PRO A 158 2.95 1.62 2.50
N ASN A 159 3.49 1.15 1.38
CA ASN A 159 2.73 0.35 0.41
C ASN A 159 2.15 -0.93 1.03
N SER A 160 2.86 -1.57 1.96
CA SER A 160 2.32 -2.76 2.64
C SER A 160 1.03 -2.41 3.39
N GLN A 161 1.01 -1.29 4.13
CA GLN A 161 -0.17 -0.83 4.86
C GLN A 161 -1.35 -0.47 3.93
N VAL A 162 -1.08 0.01 2.72
CA VAL A 162 -2.11 0.24 1.69
C VAL A 162 -2.79 -1.06 1.29
N THR A 163 -2.03 -2.15 1.16
CA THR A 163 -2.51 -3.45 0.67
C THR A 163 -2.92 -4.43 1.78
N ASP A 164 -2.60 -4.12 3.05
CA ASP A 164 -2.91 -5.00 4.19
C ASP A 164 -4.42 -5.10 4.48
N ASN A 165 -5.21 -4.12 4.03
CA ASN A 165 -6.66 -4.06 4.22
C ASN A 165 -7.40 -3.87 2.89
N PRO A 166 -8.73 -4.12 2.83
CA PRO A 166 -9.52 -3.83 1.65
C PRO A 166 -9.38 -2.37 1.21
N ILE A 167 -9.18 -2.18 -0.09
CA ILE A 167 -9.08 -0.86 -0.71
C ILE A 167 -10.45 -0.47 -1.24
N VAL A 168 -10.98 0.67 -0.82
CA VAL A 168 -12.20 1.25 -1.40
C VAL A 168 -11.77 2.29 -2.43
N ASN A 169 -11.91 1.96 -3.71
CA ASN A 169 -11.70 2.93 -4.78
C ASN A 169 -13.04 3.60 -5.11
N VAL A 170 -13.18 4.86 -4.68
CA VAL A 170 -14.42 5.62 -4.80
C VAL A 170 -14.65 6.07 -6.25
N THR A 171 -13.57 6.31 -7.00
CA THR A 171 -13.64 6.82 -8.39
C THR A 171 -13.57 5.73 -9.46
N ALA A 172 -13.31 4.47 -9.08
CA ALA A 172 -13.20 3.36 -10.04
C ALA A 172 -14.46 3.08 -10.86
N LYS A 173 -15.65 3.49 -10.38
CA LYS A 173 -16.92 3.29 -11.08
C LYS A 173 -17.45 4.65 -11.56
N PRO A 174 -18.05 4.73 -12.76
CA PRO A 174 -18.53 5.99 -13.33
C PRO A 174 -19.81 6.51 -12.68
N LYS A 175 -20.59 5.63 -12.05
CA LYS A 175 -21.86 5.94 -11.39
C LYS A 175 -21.77 5.64 -9.90
N ARG A 176 -22.36 6.52 -9.07
CA ARG A 176 -22.44 6.36 -7.61
C ARG A 176 -23.84 6.65 -7.12
N ARG A 177 -24.25 5.92 -6.09
CA ARG A 177 -25.52 6.16 -5.39
C ARG A 177 -25.31 7.19 -4.30
N VAL A 178 -26.19 8.19 -4.26
CA VAL A 178 -26.26 9.15 -3.16
C VAL A 178 -27.26 8.60 -2.15
N ASP A 179 -26.89 8.52 -0.88
CA ASP A 179 -27.80 8.07 0.18
C ASP A 179 -28.25 9.28 1.01
N LEU A 180 -29.52 9.69 0.85
CA LEU A 180 -30.15 10.80 1.57
C LEU A 180 -31.34 10.30 2.41
N ILE A 181 -31.69 11.07 3.43
CA ILE A 181 -32.88 10.84 4.27
C ILE A 181 -33.75 12.09 4.23
N ALA A 182 -35.03 11.90 3.93
CA ALA A 182 -36.07 12.91 4.02
C ALA A 182 -37.03 12.51 5.15
N SER A 183 -37.28 13.42 6.09
CA SER A 183 -38.13 13.16 7.26
C SER A 183 -39.39 14.01 7.20
N ILE A 184 -40.54 13.35 7.36
CA ILE A 184 -41.87 14.01 7.42
C ILE A 184 -42.54 13.76 8.77
N SER A 185 -43.53 14.58 9.12
CA SER A 185 -44.31 14.40 10.34
C SER A 185 -45.20 13.15 10.25
N TYR A 186 -45.54 12.55 11.40
CA TYR A 186 -46.50 11.43 11.46
C TYR A 186 -47.90 11.80 10.95
N GLY A 187 -48.25 13.08 10.95
CA GLY A 187 -49.51 13.57 10.40
C GLY A 187 -49.51 13.74 8.88
N ASP A 188 -48.35 13.65 8.23
CA ASP A 188 -48.22 13.87 6.79
C ASP A 188 -48.50 12.59 5.98
N ASP A 189 -48.98 12.77 4.75
CA ASP A 189 -49.21 11.67 3.83
C ASP A 189 -47.89 11.16 3.21
N MET A 190 -47.51 9.93 3.55
CA MET A 190 -46.30 9.27 3.05
C MET A 190 -46.32 9.04 1.53
N GLY A 191 -47.50 8.78 0.95
CA GLY A 191 -47.67 8.60 -0.49
C GLY A 191 -47.41 9.91 -1.22
N LYS A 192 -48.02 11.00 -0.75
CA LYS A 192 -47.76 12.35 -1.27
C LYS A 192 -46.29 12.73 -1.15
N ALA A 193 -45.64 12.46 -0.02
CA ALA A 193 -44.20 12.71 0.15
C ALA A 193 -43.36 11.92 -0.85
N THR A 194 -43.70 10.66 -1.10
CA THR A 194 -43.01 9.81 -2.08
C THR A 194 -43.16 10.38 -3.49
N GLU A 195 -44.37 10.76 -3.90
CA GLU A 195 -44.63 11.34 -5.23
C GLU A 195 -43.86 12.65 -5.45
N VAL A 196 -43.83 13.54 -4.45
CA VAL A 196 -43.09 14.81 -4.52
C VAL A 196 -41.60 14.56 -4.69
N LEU A 197 -41.03 13.63 -3.92
CA LEU A 197 -39.61 13.31 -3.97
C LEU A 197 -39.25 12.59 -5.28
N GLU A 198 -40.06 11.65 -5.77
CA GLU A 198 -39.84 11.00 -7.08
C GLU A 198 -39.92 12.02 -8.23
N ALA A 199 -40.87 12.96 -8.19
CA ALA A 199 -40.98 14.04 -9.17
C ALA A 199 -39.79 15.02 -9.11
N MET A 200 -39.26 15.30 -7.92
CA MET A 200 -38.06 16.12 -7.73
C MET A 200 -36.82 15.45 -8.35
N LEU A 201 -36.65 14.13 -8.12
CA LEU A 201 -35.54 13.38 -8.72
C LEU A 201 -35.64 13.34 -10.25
N ALA A 202 -36.83 13.12 -10.81
CA ALA A 202 -37.04 13.07 -12.26
C ALA A 202 -36.76 14.41 -12.98
N LYS A 203 -36.79 15.55 -12.26
CA LYS A 203 -36.49 16.88 -12.81
C LYS A 203 -35.02 17.28 -12.66
N ASN A 204 -34.24 16.57 -11.84
CA ASN A 204 -32.89 16.96 -11.50
C ASN A 204 -31.87 16.48 -12.55
N SER A 205 -31.06 17.39 -13.09
CA SER A 205 -30.11 17.09 -14.18
C SER A 205 -28.97 16.15 -13.80
N TYR A 206 -28.67 16.00 -12.50
CA TYR A 206 -27.61 15.09 -12.03
C TYR A 206 -28.08 13.65 -11.86
N VAL A 207 -29.39 13.42 -11.74
CA VAL A 207 -29.96 12.10 -11.45
C VAL A 207 -30.03 11.29 -12.73
N LEU A 208 -29.52 10.05 -12.67
CA LEU A 208 -29.57 9.10 -13.75
C LEU A 208 -30.86 8.27 -13.68
N ASP A 209 -31.45 7.99 -14.84
CA ASP A 209 -32.63 7.13 -14.95
C ASP A 209 -32.29 5.64 -14.76
N ASP A 210 -31.05 5.24 -15.08
CA ASP A 210 -30.55 3.88 -14.94
C ASP A 210 -29.23 3.85 -14.13
N PRO A 211 -29.20 3.17 -12.96
CA PRO A 211 -30.32 2.51 -12.30
C PRO A 211 -31.37 3.50 -11.77
N ALA A 212 -32.63 3.08 -11.74
CA ALA A 212 -33.72 3.91 -11.27
C ALA A 212 -33.51 4.37 -9.81
N PRO A 213 -33.82 5.64 -9.49
CA PRO A 213 -33.77 6.13 -8.12
C PRO A 213 -34.78 5.40 -7.22
N VAL A 214 -34.48 5.31 -5.94
CA VAL A 214 -35.37 4.69 -4.95
C VAL A 214 -35.80 5.71 -3.91
N VAL A 215 -37.12 5.89 -3.76
CA VAL A 215 -37.73 6.66 -2.67
C VAL A 215 -38.65 5.76 -1.87
N ARG A 216 -38.30 5.40 -0.63
CA ARG A 216 -39.11 4.48 0.19
C ARG A 216 -39.06 4.86 1.66
N VAL A 217 -40.14 4.58 2.39
CA VAL A 217 -40.13 4.65 3.86
C VAL A 217 -39.14 3.61 4.38
N VAL A 218 -38.18 4.04 5.19
CA VAL A 218 -37.15 3.18 5.79
C VAL A 218 -37.38 2.95 7.27
N GLU A 219 -37.99 3.92 7.96
CA GLU A 219 -38.08 3.90 9.41
C GLU A 219 -39.24 4.79 9.89
N LEU A 220 -39.95 4.32 10.91
CA LEU A 220 -40.86 5.10 11.73
C LEU A 220 -40.10 5.47 13.03
N ALA A 221 -39.51 6.67 13.08
CA ALA A 221 -38.62 7.11 14.15
C ALA A 221 -39.39 7.81 15.29
N ASP A 222 -38.71 8.23 16.35
CA ASP A 222 -39.33 8.79 17.57
C ASP A 222 -40.24 10.01 17.32
N SER A 223 -39.95 10.80 16.29
CA SER A 223 -40.68 12.05 15.99
C SER A 223 -40.93 12.27 14.49
N SER A 224 -40.56 11.31 13.64
CA SER A 224 -40.66 11.45 12.18
C SER A 224 -40.88 10.11 11.49
N VAL A 225 -41.45 10.18 10.29
CA VAL A 225 -41.37 9.10 9.30
C VAL A 225 -40.20 9.40 8.37
N ASN A 226 -39.22 8.51 8.30
CA ASN A 226 -38.02 8.67 7.51
C ASN A 226 -38.17 7.93 6.17
N LEU A 227 -37.96 8.66 5.07
CA LEU A 227 -37.88 8.14 3.72
C LEU A 227 -36.42 8.16 3.25
N VAL A 228 -35.93 7.05 2.72
CA VAL A 228 -34.66 7.05 1.96
C VAL A 228 -34.91 7.67 0.61
N VAL A 229 -33.96 8.48 0.16
CA VAL A 229 -33.92 9.05 -1.19
C VAL A 229 -32.57 8.66 -1.79
N ARG A 230 -32.59 7.71 -2.74
CA ARG A 230 -31.38 7.06 -3.26
C ARG A 230 -31.26 7.18 -4.79
N PRO A 231 -30.90 8.35 -5.31
CA PRO A 231 -30.58 8.50 -6.72
C PRO A 231 -29.19 7.99 -7.06
N TRP A 232 -29.01 7.63 -8.33
CA TRP A 232 -27.70 7.38 -8.94
C TRP A 232 -27.27 8.62 -9.72
N VAL A 233 -25.99 8.96 -9.63
CA VAL A 233 -25.38 10.14 -10.26
C VAL A 233 -24.03 9.77 -10.86
N ASN A 234 -23.47 10.61 -11.73
CA ASN A 234 -22.09 10.44 -12.16
C ASN A 234 -21.15 10.68 -10.98
N THR A 235 -20.05 9.94 -10.93
CA THR A 235 -19.08 10.01 -9.83
C THR A 235 -18.48 11.41 -9.65
N ASP A 236 -18.25 12.12 -10.74
CA ASP A 236 -17.68 13.47 -10.75
C ASP A 236 -18.66 14.51 -10.19
N ASP A 237 -19.96 14.28 -10.41
CA ASP A 237 -21.04 15.18 -9.97
C ASP A 237 -21.52 14.88 -8.53
N TYR A 238 -20.95 13.87 -7.87
CA TYR A 238 -21.49 13.31 -6.62
C TYR A 238 -21.78 14.36 -5.55
N TRP A 239 -20.82 15.25 -5.29
CA TRP A 239 -20.95 16.25 -4.21
C TRP A 239 -21.92 17.37 -4.57
N GLU A 240 -21.89 17.85 -5.80
CA GLU A 240 -22.85 18.85 -6.28
C GLU A 240 -24.28 18.31 -6.24
N ALA A 241 -24.47 17.07 -6.69
CA ALA A 241 -25.76 16.40 -6.59
C ALA A 241 -26.20 16.21 -5.13
N TYR A 242 -25.30 15.76 -4.24
CA TYR A 242 -25.61 15.60 -2.82
C TYR A 242 -26.13 16.90 -2.20
N PHE A 243 -25.42 18.02 -2.39
CA PHE A 243 -25.82 19.31 -1.80
C PHE A 243 -27.09 19.86 -2.47
N SER A 244 -27.19 19.78 -3.80
CA SER A 244 -28.36 20.22 -4.55
C SER A 244 -29.62 19.48 -4.14
N LEU A 245 -29.55 18.14 -4.07
CA LEU A 245 -30.69 17.29 -3.71
C LEU A 245 -31.08 17.47 -2.24
N THR A 246 -30.12 17.61 -1.32
CA THR A 246 -30.41 17.87 0.10
C THR A 246 -31.24 19.14 0.28
N ARG A 247 -30.88 20.20 -0.46
CA ARG A 247 -31.65 21.46 -0.47
C ARG A 247 -33.02 21.26 -1.10
N ALA A 248 -33.08 20.62 -2.27
CA ALA A 248 -34.32 20.39 -2.99
C ALA A 248 -35.34 19.58 -2.19
N ILE A 249 -34.88 18.57 -1.42
CA ILE A 249 -35.75 17.80 -0.51
C ILE A 249 -36.51 18.73 0.43
N LYS A 250 -35.82 19.69 1.06
CA LYS A 250 -36.46 20.64 1.98
C LYS A 250 -37.47 21.53 1.25
N GLU A 251 -37.05 22.16 0.17
CA GLU A 251 -37.86 23.15 -0.56
C GLU A 251 -39.12 22.51 -1.17
N GLU A 252 -39.01 21.30 -1.73
CA GLU A 252 -40.13 20.60 -2.38
C GLU A 252 -41.13 20.02 -1.37
N LEU A 253 -40.66 19.47 -0.23
CA LEU A 253 -41.56 19.00 0.81
C LEU A 253 -42.36 20.15 1.42
N GLU A 254 -41.71 21.26 1.77
CA GLU A 254 -42.38 22.45 2.31
C GLU A 254 -43.34 23.07 1.29
N GLY A 255 -42.92 23.15 0.03
CA GLY A 255 -43.75 23.64 -1.08
C GLY A 255 -45.00 22.78 -1.32
N ALA A 256 -44.93 21.48 -1.02
CA ALA A 256 -46.07 20.57 -1.07
C ALA A 256 -46.96 20.61 0.19
N GLY A 257 -46.61 21.41 1.20
CA GLY A 257 -47.31 21.51 2.47
C GLY A 257 -47.06 20.33 3.41
N LEU A 258 -45.96 19.59 3.23
CA LEU A 258 -45.49 18.55 4.14
C LEU A 258 -44.57 19.19 5.19
N SER A 259 -44.59 18.65 6.41
CA SER A 259 -43.88 19.23 7.56
C SER A 259 -42.62 18.44 7.89
N ILE A 260 -41.50 19.12 8.03
CA ILE A 260 -40.28 18.51 8.60
C ILE A 260 -40.35 18.68 10.13
N PRO A 261 -40.53 17.59 10.90
CA PRO A 261 -40.85 17.69 12.31
C PRO A 261 -39.63 18.10 13.14
N PHE A 262 -39.87 18.95 14.14
CA PHE A 262 -38.96 19.08 15.27
C PHE A 262 -39.10 17.86 16.21
N PRO A 263 -38.12 17.59 17.09
CA PRO A 263 -38.29 16.60 18.15
C PRO A 263 -39.59 16.83 18.93
N GLN A 264 -40.43 15.80 18.99
CA GLN A 264 -41.72 15.84 19.68
C GLN A 264 -41.58 15.28 21.09
N ARG A 265 -42.34 15.84 22.04
CA ARG A 265 -42.40 15.33 23.41
C ARG A 265 -43.80 15.49 23.98
N ASP A 266 -44.38 14.37 24.38
CA ASP A 266 -45.61 14.38 25.15
C ASP A 266 -45.31 14.74 26.60
N VAL A 267 -45.99 15.78 27.11
CA VAL A 267 -45.85 16.26 28.49
C VAL A 267 -47.17 16.11 29.22
N HIS A 268 -47.19 15.26 30.24
CA HIS A 268 -48.34 15.10 31.13
C HIS A 268 -48.15 15.99 32.37
N LEU A 269 -48.92 17.08 32.47
CA LEU A 269 -48.90 17.98 33.62
C LEU A 269 -49.91 17.51 34.67
N PHE A 270 -49.43 17.16 35.85
CA PHE A 270 -50.26 16.82 36.99
C PHE A 270 -50.27 18.00 37.97
N ASN A 271 -51.44 18.59 38.21
CA ASN A 271 -51.60 19.59 39.27
C ASN A 271 -51.84 18.86 40.59
N GLU A 272 -50.85 18.89 41.49
CA GLU A 272 -51.09 18.53 42.89
C GLU A 272 -52.00 19.61 43.50
N LYS A 273 -53.18 19.21 43.96
CA LYS A 273 -54.04 20.06 44.79
C LYS A 273 -53.46 20.06 46.20
N GLU A 274 -53.12 21.25 46.70
CA GLU A 274 -52.81 21.50 48.13
C GLU A 274 -53.98 21.11 49.04
#